data_AF-A0A8J6LJL4-F1
#
_entry.id   AF-A0A8J6LJL4-F1
#
_cell.length_a   1.000
_cell.length_b   1.000
_cell.length_c   1.000
_cell.angle_alpha   90.00
_cell.angle_beta   90.00
_cell.angle_gamma   90.00
#
_symmetry.space_group_name_H-M   'P 1'
#
loop_
_entity.id
_entity.type
_entity.pdbx_description
1 polymer ?
#
loop_
_entity_poly.entity_id
_entity_poly.type
_entity_poly.pdbx_seq_one_letter_code
_entity_poly.pdbx_strand_id
1 'polypeptide(L)'
;MEEKQGMVETEKQVDALLAEADRFLTTAEQTQDPTGVYENCRAAVGNLLLAYLLARGEVESPSADCTIKQLWAICIARDSEVLLLAENIGLFLDEAGSVATAEEAETILDAANEIWDFIFDSFPE
;
A
#
# COMPACT_ATOMS: atom_id res chain seq x y z
N MET A 1 27.90 -0.99 -15.99
CA MET A 1 27.01 -2.15 -16.28
C MET A 1 26.18 -2.54 -15.05
N GLU A 2 26.63 -2.21 -13.83
CA GLU A 2 25.92 -2.51 -12.57
C GLU A 2 24.65 -1.67 -12.37
N GLU A 3 24.64 -0.39 -12.77
CA GLU A 3 23.48 0.50 -12.59
C GLU A 3 22.22 0.03 -13.35
N LYS A 4 22.40 -0.59 -14.53
CA LYS A 4 21.27 -1.14 -15.31
C LYS A 4 20.70 -2.43 -14.71
N GLN A 5 21.48 -3.18 -13.93
CA GLN A 5 21.00 -4.39 -13.27
C GLN A 5 20.23 -4.07 -12.00
N GLY A 6 20.65 -3.05 -11.24
CA GLY A 6 19.92 -2.59 -10.05
C GLY A 6 18.52 -2.07 -10.39
N MET A 7 18.40 -1.25 -11.44
CA MET A 7 17.13 -0.68 -11.88
C MET A 7 16.09 -1.76 -12.28
N VAL A 8 16.53 -2.78 -13.04
CA VAL A 8 15.66 -3.89 -13.46
C VAL A 8 15.22 -4.77 -12.29
N GLU A 9 16.03 -4.89 -11.23
CA GLU A 9 15.66 -5.64 -10.04
C GLU A 9 14.64 -4.87 -9.19
N THR A 10 14.83 -3.55 -9.05
CA THR A 10 13.86 -2.66 -8.39
C THR A 10 12.50 -2.68 -9.09
N GLU A 11 12.46 -2.56 -10.42
CA GLU A 11 11.21 -2.63 -11.20
C GLU A 11 10.45 -3.94 -10.94
N LYS A 12 11.13 -5.09 -10.96
CA LYS A 12 10.49 -6.39 -10.67
C LYS A 12 9.95 -6.50 -9.25
N GLN A 13 10.66 -5.90 -8.28
CA GLN A 13 10.20 -5.89 -6.89
C GLN A 13 8.98 -5.00 -6.72
N VAL A 14 8.95 -3.83 -7.37
CA VAL A 14 7.77 -2.97 -7.44
C VAL A 14 6.60 -3.74 -8.04
N ASP A 15 6.78 -4.36 -9.21
CA ASP A 15 5.73 -5.17 -9.86
C ASP A 15 5.21 -6.29 -8.97
N ALA A 16 6.10 -6.98 -8.26
CA ALA A 16 5.72 -8.05 -7.34
C ALA A 16 4.87 -7.54 -6.17
N LEU A 17 5.20 -6.36 -5.64
CA LEU A 17 4.44 -5.73 -4.55
C LEU A 17 3.07 -5.25 -5.04
N LEU A 18 3.00 -4.67 -6.23
CA LEU A 18 1.73 -4.26 -6.85
C LEU A 18 0.84 -5.48 -7.12
N ALA A 19 1.39 -6.55 -7.70
CA ALA A 19 0.65 -7.78 -7.91
C ALA A 19 0.12 -8.39 -6.60
N GLU A 20 0.90 -8.32 -5.52
CA GLU A 20 0.49 -8.83 -4.23
C GLU A 20 -0.58 -7.93 -3.58
N ALA A 21 -0.49 -6.61 -3.72
CA ALA A 21 -1.53 -5.69 -3.29
C ALA A 21 -2.86 -5.92 -4.04
N ASP A 22 -2.82 -6.09 -5.37
CA ASP A 22 -3.99 -6.41 -6.19
C ASP A 22 -4.65 -7.72 -5.74
N ARG A 23 -3.83 -8.75 -5.48
CA ARG A 23 -4.30 -10.04 -4.96
C ARG A 23 -5.03 -9.87 -3.62
N PHE A 24 -4.52 -9.02 -2.72
CA PHE A 24 -5.17 -8.74 -1.45
C PHE A 24 -6.48 -7.97 -1.62
N LEU A 25 -6.53 -6.93 -2.47
CA LEU A 25 -7.76 -6.18 -2.75
C LEU A 25 -8.83 -7.08 -3.37
N THR A 26 -8.45 -7.90 -4.37
CA THR A 26 -9.34 -8.92 -4.95
C THR A 26 -9.89 -9.88 -3.89
N THR A 27 -9.07 -10.26 -2.90
CA THR A 27 -9.51 -11.12 -1.81
C THR A 27 -10.47 -10.38 -0.86
N ALA A 28 -10.22 -9.11 -0.58
CA ALA A 28 -11.07 -8.24 0.23
C ALA A 28 -12.46 -8.06 -0.41
N GLU A 29 -12.53 -7.89 -1.74
CA GLU A 29 -13.79 -7.78 -2.48
C GLU A 29 -14.66 -9.06 -2.42
N GLN A 30 -14.01 -10.22 -2.29
CA GLN A 30 -14.68 -11.52 -2.35
C GLN A 30 -15.11 -12.05 -0.98
N THR A 31 -14.53 -11.55 0.11
CA THR A 31 -14.86 -12.00 1.46
C THR A 31 -16.12 -11.31 1.98
N GLN A 32 -16.93 -12.04 2.75
CA GLN A 32 -18.09 -11.51 3.47
C GLN A 32 -17.78 -11.18 4.94
N ASP A 33 -16.56 -11.48 5.40
CA ASP A 33 -16.11 -11.19 6.75
C ASP A 33 -15.51 -9.78 6.81
N PRO A 34 -16.13 -8.83 7.54
CA PRO A 34 -15.61 -7.47 7.68
C PRO A 34 -14.18 -7.40 8.24
N THR A 35 -13.82 -8.33 9.13
CA THR A 35 -12.45 -8.41 9.66
C THR A 35 -11.49 -8.84 8.56
N GLY A 36 -11.85 -9.87 7.80
CA GLY A 36 -11.12 -10.28 6.61
C GLY A 36 -10.96 -9.15 5.57
N VAL A 37 -11.97 -8.30 5.34
CA VAL A 37 -11.84 -7.13 4.46
C VAL A 37 -10.73 -6.21 4.98
N TYR A 38 -10.76 -5.86 6.26
CA TYR A 38 -9.76 -4.98 6.87
C TYR A 38 -8.34 -5.53 6.77
N GLU A 39 -8.15 -6.80 7.13
CA GLU A 39 -6.82 -7.43 7.12
C GLU A 39 -6.23 -7.48 5.71
N ASN A 40 -7.04 -7.81 4.71
CA ASN A 40 -6.60 -7.83 3.31
C ASN A 40 -6.32 -6.41 2.80
N CYS A 41 -7.20 -5.44 3.04
CA CYS A 41 -6.97 -4.04 2.64
C CYS A 41 -5.71 -3.46 3.30
N ARG A 42 -5.51 -3.75 4.59
CA ARG A 42 -4.31 -3.33 5.32
C ARG A 42 -3.05 -3.95 4.73
N ALA A 43 -3.07 -5.23 4.37
CA ALA A 43 -1.95 -5.89 3.71
C ALA A 43 -1.65 -5.26 2.33
N ALA A 44 -2.69 -4.94 1.55
CA ALA A 44 -2.55 -4.26 0.27
C ALA A 44 -1.91 -2.87 0.44
N VAL A 45 -2.41 -2.04 1.36
CA VAL A 45 -1.86 -0.70 1.64
C VAL A 45 -0.40 -0.76 2.08
N GLY A 46 -0.02 -1.76 2.88
CA GLY A 46 1.39 -1.99 3.24
C GLY A 46 2.28 -2.21 2.01
N ASN A 47 1.87 -3.11 1.12
CA ASN A 47 2.60 -3.39 -0.12
C ASN A 47 2.65 -2.18 -1.06
N LEU A 48 1.55 -1.42 -1.15
CA LEU A 48 1.47 -0.21 -1.98
C LEU A 48 2.44 0.87 -1.53
N LEU A 49 2.48 1.19 -0.23
CA LEU A 49 3.44 2.16 0.30
C LEU A 49 4.89 1.68 0.11
N LEU A 50 5.13 0.37 0.24
CA LEU A 50 6.43 -0.23 -0.01
C LEU A 50 6.87 -0.06 -1.47
N ALA A 51 5.97 -0.36 -2.41
CA ALA A 51 6.17 -0.22 -3.84
C ALA A 51 6.47 1.23 -4.22
N TYR A 52 5.70 2.17 -3.67
CA TYR A 52 5.87 3.60 -3.89
C TYR A 52 7.26 4.10 -3.44
N LEU A 53 7.70 3.69 -2.25
CA LEU A 53 9.04 4.04 -1.74
C LEU A 53 10.18 3.41 -2.55
N LEU A 54 9.98 2.17 -3.00
CA LEU A 54 10.98 1.43 -3.75
C LEU A 54 11.18 2.00 -5.16
N ALA A 55 10.09 2.35 -5.86
CA ALA A 55 10.16 2.94 -7.20
C ALA A 55 10.90 4.29 -7.23
N ARG A 56 10.92 5.01 -6.11
CA ARG A 56 11.66 6.27 -5.97
C ARG A 56 13.13 6.08 -5.62
N GLY A 57 13.58 4.83 -5.49
CA GLY A 57 14.96 4.47 -5.14
C GLY A 57 15.32 4.81 -3.70
N GLU A 58 14.33 4.93 -2.82
CA GLU A 58 14.53 5.57 -1.51
C GLU A 58 14.71 4.58 -0.36
N VAL A 59 14.61 3.28 -0.64
CA VAL A 59 14.85 2.24 0.36
C VAL A 59 15.64 1.10 -0.25
N GLU A 60 16.75 0.72 0.38
CA GLU A 60 17.57 -0.44 0.00
C GLU A 60 16.91 -1.80 0.33
N SER A 61 15.57 -1.85 0.32
CA SER A 61 14.66 -2.86 0.92
C SER A 61 14.13 -2.40 2.28
N PRO A 62 12.92 -1.81 2.34
CA PRO A 62 12.26 -1.61 3.62
C PRO A 62 12.05 -3.01 4.21
N SER A 63 12.39 -3.23 5.48
CA SER A 63 12.22 -4.56 6.05
C SER A 63 10.73 -4.92 5.99
N ALA A 64 10.43 -6.20 5.71
CA ALA A 64 9.06 -6.71 5.72
C ALA A 64 8.33 -6.48 7.06
N ASP A 65 9.08 -6.10 8.11
CA ASP A 65 8.60 -5.78 9.44
C ASP A 65 8.18 -4.29 9.63
N CYS A 66 8.30 -3.46 8.59
CA CYS A 66 7.85 -2.07 8.67
C CYS A 66 6.33 -1.98 8.78
N THR A 67 5.86 -1.31 9.81
CA THR A 67 4.44 -0.98 10.00
C THR A 67 3.97 0.05 8.96
N ILE A 68 2.68 0.06 8.62
CA ILE A 68 2.09 1.08 7.72
C ILE A 68 2.39 2.49 8.22
N LYS A 69 2.34 2.71 9.55
CA LYS A 69 2.67 3.99 10.15
C LYS A 69 4.11 4.44 9.85
N GLN A 70 5.07 3.51 9.86
CA GLN A 70 6.46 3.82 9.52
C GLN A 70 6.61 4.09 8.03
N LEU A 71 6.03 3.24 7.18
CA LEU A 71 6.05 3.43 5.72
C LEU A 71 5.46 4.79 5.33
N TRP A 72 4.29 5.12 5.88
CA TRP A 72 3.61 6.39 5.67
C TRP A 72 4.45 7.60 6.10
N ALA A 73 5.08 7.54 7.27
CA ALA A 73 5.95 8.61 7.73
C ALA A 73 7.15 8.84 6.80
N ILE A 74 7.69 7.77 6.22
CA ILE A 74 8.77 7.86 5.24
C ILE A 74 8.22 8.48 3.95
N CYS A 75 7.06 8.04 3.45
CA CYS A 75 6.43 8.61 2.24
C CYS A 75 6.25 10.13 2.38
N ILE A 76 5.64 10.61 3.48
CA ILE A 76 5.38 12.04 3.70
C ILE A 76 6.68 12.85 3.75
N ALA A 77 7.72 12.32 4.39
CA ALA A 77 8.99 13.03 4.52
C ALA A 77 9.69 13.28 3.17
N ARG A 78 9.23 12.62 2.11
CA ARG A 78 9.90 12.52 0.82
C ARG A 78 9.07 13.13 -0.29
N ASP A 79 7.79 12.82 -0.32
CA ASP A 79 6.84 13.41 -1.24
C ASP A 79 5.63 13.94 -0.48
N SER A 80 5.41 15.25 -0.55
CA SER A 80 4.24 15.88 0.05
C SER A 80 2.95 15.61 -0.71
N GLU A 81 3.00 15.18 -1.98
CA GLU A 81 1.80 14.86 -2.76
C GLU A 81 1.04 13.68 -2.15
N VAL A 82 1.74 12.75 -1.50
CA VAL A 82 1.08 11.63 -0.81
C VAL A 82 0.12 12.10 0.27
N LEU A 83 0.27 13.31 0.81
CA LEU A 83 -0.65 13.87 1.82
C LEU A 83 -2.10 13.97 1.33
N LEU A 84 -2.34 13.91 0.02
CA LEU A 84 -3.69 13.77 -0.55
C LEU A 84 -4.39 12.49 -0.05
N LEU A 85 -3.64 11.46 0.32
CA LEU A 85 -4.13 10.20 0.87
C LEU A 85 -4.27 10.19 2.39
N ALA A 86 -4.06 11.31 3.09
CA ALA A 86 -3.99 11.33 4.55
C ALA A 86 -5.26 10.80 5.24
N GLU A 87 -6.44 11.10 4.70
CA GLU A 87 -7.72 10.60 5.23
C GLU A 87 -7.83 9.08 5.04
N ASN A 88 -7.51 8.58 3.84
CA ASN A 88 -7.56 7.16 3.49
C ASN A 88 -6.55 6.34 4.30
N ILE A 89 -5.29 6.80 4.37
CA ILE A 89 -4.24 6.13 5.14
C ILE A 89 -4.56 6.14 6.64
N GLY A 90 -5.22 7.19 7.13
CA GLY A 90 -5.65 7.31 8.51
C GLY A 90 -6.43 6.10 9.03
N LEU A 91 -7.21 5.45 8.15
CA LEU A 91 -7.98 4.26 8.48
C LEU A 91 -7.13 3.01 8.79
N PHE A 92 -5.86 3.00 8.36
CA PHE A 92 -4.95 1.86 8.49
C PHE A 92 -3.81 2.09 9.50
N LEU A 93 -3.76 3.26 10.13
CA LEU A 93 -2.70 3.61 11.10
C LEU A 93 -2.88 2.92 12.45
N ASP A 94 -4.08 2.43 12.78
CA ASP A 94 -4.33 1.65 13.99
C ASP A 94 -4.21 0.15 13.72
N GLU A 95 -3.17 -0.48 14.26
CA GLU A 95 -2.91 -1.91 14.07
C GLU A 95 -3.96 -2.81 14.74
N ALA A 96 -4.70 -2.29 15.72
CA ALA A 96 -5.75 -3.01 16.42
C ALA A 96 -7.16 -2.73 15.85
N GLY A 97 -7.24 -2.05 14.70
CA GLY A 97 -8.51 -1.71 14.07
C GLY A 97 -9.41 -2.94 13.92
N SER A 98 -10.63 -2.85 14.43
CA SER A 98 -11.67 -3.85 14.22
C SER A 98 -12.78 -3.25 13.37
N VAL A 99 -13.09 -3.87 12.25
CA VAL A 99 -14.26 -3.51 11.43
C VAL A 99 -15.43 -4.35 11.90
N ALA A 100 -16.46 -3.70 12.44
CA ALA A 100 -17.59 -4.37 13.06
C ALA A 100 -18.79 -4.51 12.11
N THR A 101 -18.85 -3.68 11.06
CA THR A 101 -19.99 -3.59 10.15
C THR A 101 -19.57 -3.71 8.69
N ALA A 102 -20.53 -4.09 7.84
CA ALA A 102 -20.33 -4.14 6.39
C ALA A 102 -20.11 -2.75 5.77
N GLU A 103 -20.75 -1.70 6.32
CA GLU A 103 -20.58 -0.31 5.87
C GLU A 103 -19.16 0.21 6.15
N GLU A 104 -18.62 -0.11 7.33
CA GLU A 104 -17.22 0.18 7.64
C GLU A 104 -16.28 -0.62 6.72
N ALA A 105 -16.61 -1.88 6.40
CA ALA A 105 -15.82 -2.70 5.49
C ALA A 105 -15.78 -2.12 4.07
N GLU A 106 -16.92 -1.65 3.55
CA GLU A 106 -17.02 -0.96 2.27
C GLU A 106 -16.19 0.32 2.25
N THR A 107 -16.28 1.13 3.31
CA THR A 107 -15.46 2.35 3.46
C THR A 107 -13.97 2.04 3.45
N ILE A 108 -13.55 0.97 4.13
CA ILE A 108 -12.16 0.52 4.16
C ILE A 108 -11.67 0.08 2.79
N LEU A 109 -12.51 -0.68 2.06
CA LEU A 109 -12.19 -1.15 0.73
C LEU A 109 -12.05 0.00 -0.26
N ASP A 110 -13.00 0.95 -0.24
CA ASP A 110 -12.95 2.16 -1.08
C ASP A 110 -11.68 2.97 -0.81
N ALA A 111 -11.33 3.19 0.46
CA ALA A 111 -10.11 3.89 0.81
C ALA A 111 -8.83 3.17 0.32
N ALA A 112 -8.81 1.83 0.38
CA ALA A 112 -7.68 1.05 -0.13
C ALA A 112 -7.56 1.14 -1.66
N ASN A 113 -8.69 1.14 -2.38
CA ASN A 113 -8.74 1.33 -3.82
C ASN A 113 -8.31 2.76 -4.24
N GLU A 114 -8.70 3.79 -3.49
CA GLU A 114 -8.21 5.16 -3.76
C GLU A 114 -6.69 5.27 -3.56
N ILE A 115 -6.13 4.59 -2.55
CA ILE A 115 -4.68 4.52 -2.35
C ILE A 115 -3.99 3.79 -3.51
N TRP A 116 -4.59 2.68 -3.98
CA TRP A 116 -4.12 1.95 -5.15
C TRP A 116 -4.05 2.85 -6.38
N ASP A 117 -5.16 3.52 -6.73
CA ASP A 117 -5.26 4.36 -7.92
C ASP A 117 -4.20 5.47 -7.89
N PHE A 118 -4.07 6.17 -6.75
CA PHE A 118 -3.06 7.23 -6.60
C PHE A 118 -1.63 6.71 -6.80
N ILE A 119 -1.30 5.57 -6.20
CA ILE A 119 0.06 5.03 -6.27
C ILE A 119 0.36 4.50 -7.67
N PHE A 120 -0.61 3.83 -8.29
CA PHE A 120 -0.47 3.34 -9.66
C PHE A 120 -0.28 4.49 -10.66
N ASP A 121 -1.08 5.55 -10.54
CA ASP A 121 -0.98 6.76 -11.37
C ASP A 121 0.32 7.55 -11.12
N SER A 122 1.02 7.29 -10.01
CA SER A 122 2.29 7.92 -9.69
C SER A 122 3.49 7.28 -10.40
N PHE A 123 3.34 6.11 -11.03
CA PHE A 123 4.43 5.47 -11.76
C PHE A 123 4.52 5.96 -13.21
N PRO A 124 5.74 6.25 -13.72
CA PRO A 124 5.91 6.63 -15.12
C PRO A 124 5.62 5.44 -16.06
N GLU A 125 5.02 5.71 -17.22
CA GLU A 125 4.83 4.76 -18.33
C GLU A 125 6.14 4.23 -18.95
#